data_AF-A0A0F3N3Z9-F1
#
_entry.id   AF-A0A0F3N3Z9-F1
#
_cell.length_a   1.000
_cell.length_b   1.000
_cell.length_c   1.000
_cell.angle_alpha   90.00
_cell.angle_beta   90.00
_cell.angle_gamma   90.00
#
_symmetry.space_group_name_H-M   'P 1'
#
loop_
_entity.id
_entity.type
_entity.pdbx_description
1 polymer ?
#
loop_
_entity_poly.entity_id
_entity_poly.type
_entity_poly.pdbx_seq_one_letter_code
_entity_poly.pdbx_strand_id
1 'polypeptide(L)'
;MNTDTAKIGITMQRFFADKLQDKILNRNTPKKVFSVYTNYESDATGEYTYFLGEEVTSFENIDQEFSTLTIPVQTYAKFTSDPDQMPKVVIDM
;
A
#
# COMPACT_ATOMS: atom_id res chain seq x y z
N MET A 1 15.74 -8.92 12.11
CA MET A 1 14.51 -9.08 11.30
C MET A 1 14.41 -10.54 10.93
N ASN A 2 13.34 -11.25 11.32
CA ASN A 2 13.15 -12.64 10.92
C ASN A 2 12.44 -12.65 9.56
N THR A 3 13.13 -13.11 8.52
CA THR A 3 12.58 -13.18 7.16
C THR A 3 11.45 -14.18 7.04
N ASP A 4 11.42 -15.20 7.90
CA ASP A 4 10.41 -16.28 7.85
C ASP A 4 9.02 -15.80 8.30
N THR A 5 8.96 -14.68 9.02
CA THR A 5 7.71 -14.07 9.49
C THR A 5 7.37 -12.76 8.77
N ALA A 6 8.18 -12.35 7.77
CA ALA A 6 7.96 -11.12 7.04
C ALA A 6 6.71 -11.21 6.14
N LYS A 7 5.75 -10.29 6.33
CA LYS A 7 4.46 -10.33 5.63
C LYS A 7 4.39 -9.40 4.40
N ILE A 8 5.11 -8.28 4.40
CA ILE A 8 5.01 -7.24 3.35
C ILE A 8 5.30 -7.78 1.95
N GLY A 9 6.40 -8.53 1.78
CA GLY A 9 6.78 -9.09 0.47
C GLY A 9 5.73 -10.03 -0.10
N ILE A 10 5.16 -10.92 0.74
CA ILE A 10 4.09 -11.84 0.34
C ILE A 10 2.80 -11.06 0.02
N THR A 11 2.47 -10.02 0.79
CA THR A 11 1.31 -9.16 0.51
C THR A 11 1.46 -8.46 -0.85
N MET A 12 2.63 -7.89 -1.15
CA MET A 12 2.94 -7.29 -2.46
C MET A 12 2.86 -8.32 -3.58
N GLN A 13 3.48 -9.49 -3.39
CA GLN A 13 3.46 -10.57 -4.37
C GLN A 13 2.02 -10.98 -4.71
N ARG A 14 1.18 -11.22 -3.69
CA ARG A 14 -0.22 -11.58 -3.88
C ARG A 14 -0.98 -10.50 -4.62
N PHE A 15 -0.82 -9.23 -4.22
CA PHE A 15 -1.49 -8.10 -4.86
C PHE A 15 -1.21 -8.04 -6.37
N PHE A 16 0.08 -8.12 -6.76
CA PHE A 16 0.48 -7.99 -8.16
C PHE A 16 0.29 -9.28 -8.97
N ALA A 17 0.62 -10.46 -8.42
CA ALA A 17 0.56 -11.74 -9.12
C ALA A 17 -0.90 -12.16 -9.42
N ASP A 18 -1.80 -11.95 -8.45
CA ASP A 18 -3.23 -12.27 -8.60
C ASP A 18 -3.99 -11.16 -9.34
N LYS A 19 -3.29 -10.10 -9.76
CA LYS A 19 -3.85 -8.92 -10.44
C LYS A 19 -5.00 -8.28 -9.67
N LEU A 20 -4.89 -8.21 -8.34
CA LEU A 20 -5.95 -7.65 -7.50
C LEU A 20 -6.23 -6.19 -7.84
N GLN A 21 -5.21 -5.44 -8.29
CA GLN A 21 -5.36 -4.07 -8.76
C GLN A 21 -6.35 -3.92 -9.92
N ASP A 22 -6.49 -4.94 -10.77
CA ASP A 22 -7.39 -4.90 -11.93
C ASP A 22 -8.85 -5.10 -11.53
N LYS A 23 -9.09 -5.66 -10.33
CA LYS A 23 -10.43 -5.88 -9.77
C LYS A 23 -10.95 -4.69 -8.96
N ILE A 24 -10.10 -3.71 -8.65
CA ILE A 24 -10.52 -2.50 -7.91
C ILE A 24 -11.46 -1.67 -8.80
N LEU A 25 -12.67 -1.43 -8.29
CA LEU A 25 -13.67 -0.58 -8.95
C LEU A 25 -13.45 0.90 -8.65
N ASN A 26 -14.02 1.78 -9.47
CA ASN A 26 -14.04 3.23 -9.25
C ASN A 26 -12.65 3.87 -9.07
N ARG A 27 -11.61 3.30 -9.68
CA ARG A 27 -10.22 3.80 -9.59
C ARG A 27 -10.11 5.24 -10.10
N ASN A 28 -9.59 6.13 -9.27
CA ASN A 28 -9.38 7.54 -9.60
C ASN A 28 -8.21 7.70 -10.58
N THR A 29 -7.06 7.10 -10.26
CA THR A 29 -5.89 7.08 -11.14
C THR A 29 -5.39 5.63 -11.30
N PRO A 30 -5.89 4.89 -12.30
CA PRO A 30 -5.53 3.48 -12.47
C PRO A 30 -4.03 3.27 -12.52
N LYS A 31 -3.54 2.21 -11.87
CA LYS A 31 -2.12 1.82 -11.74
C LYS A 31 -1.29 2.73 -10.83
N LYS A 32 -1.87 3.76 -10.21
CA LYS A 32 -1.22 4.52 -9.14
C LYS A 32 -1.48 3.81 -7.81
N VAL A 33 -0.59 2.89 -7.48
CA VAL A 33 -0.66 2.08 -6.26
C VAL A 33 -0.06 2.85 -5.07
N PHE A 34 -0.74 2.76 -3.94
CA PHE A 34 -0.29 3.27 -2.65
C PHE A 34 0.04 2.11 -1.72
N SER A 35 1.20 2.18 -1.07
CA SER A 35 1.56 1.38 0.09
C SER A 35 1.39 2.26 1.32
N VAL A 36 0.43 1.94 2.18
CA VAL A 36 0.05 2.76 3.32
C VAL A 36 0.33 2.01 4.60
N TYR A 37 1.00 2.67 5.53
CA TYR A 37 1.20 2.18 6.89
C TYR A 37 0.24 2.95 7.79
N THR A 38 -0.62 2.24 8.52
CA THR A 38 -1.72 2.84 9.30
C THR A 38 -2.07 1.97 10.51
N ASN A 39 -2.99 2.44 11.36
CA ASN A 39 -3.45 1.74 12.57
C ASN A 39 -2.29 1.30 13.45
N TYR A 40 -1.33 2.20 13.67
CA TYR A 40 -0.22 1.96 14.59
C TYR A 40 -0.75 1.74 16.00
N GLU A 41 -0.32 0.65 16.64
CA GLU A 41 -0.62 0.38 18.05
C GLU A 41 0.01 1.44 18.97
N SER A 42 1.22 1.87 18.63
CA SER A 42 1.99 2.82 19.43
C SER A 42 2.87 3.72 18.55
N ASP A 43 4.17 3.40 18.46
CA ASP A 43 5.19 4.13 17.71
C ASP A 43 5.82 3.25 16.64
N ALA A 44 7.07 3.53 16.26
CA ALA A 44 7.82 2.76 15.26
C ALA A 44 8.07 1.28 15.67
N THR A 45 7.84 0.93 16.93
CA THR A 45 8.03 -0.43 17.47
C THR A 45 6.72 -1.22 17.63
N GLY A 46 5.57 -0.55 17.54
CA GLY A 46 4.26 -1.18 17.67
C GLY A 46 3.83 -1.92 16.40
N GLU A 47 2.81 -2.78 16.55
CA GLU A 47 2.17 -3.39 15.40
C GLU A 47 1.47 -2.32 14.54
N TYR A 48 1.39 -2.57 13.24
CA TYR A 48 0.76 -1.67 12.29
C TYR A 48 0.09 -2.46 11.16
N THR A 49 -0.88 -1.82 10.52
CA THR A 49 -1.48 -2.31 9.28
C THR A 49 -0.66 -1.83 8.09
N TYR A 50 -0.21 -2.77 7.26
CA TYR A 50 0.29 -2.48 5.92
C TYR A 50 -0.82 -2.70 4.90
N PHE A 51 -1.18 -1.66 4.17
CA PHE A 51 -2.27 -1.64 3.20
C PHE A 51 -1.73 -1.36 1.79
N LEU A 52 -2.18 -2.14 0.81
CA LEU A 52 -1.91 -1.92 -0.62
C LEU A 52 -3.23 -1.69 -1.35
N GLY A 53 -3.27 -0.62 -2.16
CA GLY A 53 -4.45 -0.35 -2.96
C GLY A 53 -4.27 0.84 -3.89
N GLU A 54 -5.35 1.22 -4.55
CA GLU A 54 -5.43 2.40 -5.41
C GLU A 54 -6.46 3.37 -4.85
N GLU A 55 -6.29 4.66 -5.14
CA GLU A 55 -7.30 5.67 -4.80
C GLU A 55 -8.56 5.43 -5.62
N VAL A 56 -9.73 5.48 -4.97
CA VAL A 56 -11.04 5.29 -5.59
C VAL A 56 -11.94 6.50 -5.33
N THR A 57 -12.84 6.78 -6.26
CA THR A 57 -13.80 7.88 -6.13
C THR A 57 -15.04 7.50 -5.30
N SER A 58 -15.26 6.20 -5.04
CA SER A 58 -16.39 5.68 -4.28
C SER A 58 -16.08 4.31 -3.67
N PHE A 59 -16.68 4.02 -2.51
CA PHE A 59 -16.63 2.72 -1.86
C PHE A 59 -17.82 1.81 -2.18
N GLU A 60 -18.70 2.22 -3.10
CA GLU A 60 -19.84 1.41 -3.51
C GLU A 60 -19.43 0.18 -4.33
N ASN A 61 -20.13 -0.93 -4.10
CA ASN A 61 -19.97 -2.20 -4.81
C ASN A 61 -18.55 -2.82 -4.74
N ILE A 62 -17.78 -2.50 -3.71
CA ILE A 62 -16.48 -3.13 -3.46
C ILE A 62 -16.68 -4.62 -3.15
N ASP A 63 -15.87 -5.48 -3.77
CA ASP A 63 -15.85 -6.91 -3.50
C ASP A 63 -15.43 -7.18 -2.04
N GLN A 64 -16.03 -8.19 -1.41
CA GLN A 64 -15.71 -8.61 -0.05
C GLN A 64 -14.24 -9.01 0.14
N GLU A 65 -13.51 -9.32 -0.95
CA GLU A 65 -12.07 -9.57 -0.90
C GLU A 65 -11.22 -8.33 -0.59
N PHE A 66 -11.79 -7.11 -0.67
CA PHE A 66 -11.09 -5.85 -0.41
C PHE A 66 -11.52 -5.17 0.89
N SER A 67 -10.60 -4.40 1.46
CA SER A 67 -10.85 -3.49 2.57
C SER A 67 -10.78 -2.05 2.09
N THR A 68 -11.50 -1.15 2.74
CA THR A 68 -11.45 0.30 2.47
C THR A 68 -10.55 1.01 3.47
N LEU A 69 -9.92 2.10 3.03
CA LEU A 69 -9.13 2.97 3.88
C LEU A 69 -9.37 4.42 3.46
N THR A 70 -9.76 5.27 4.41
CA THR A 70 -9.84 6.72 4.20
C THR A 70 -8.61 7.37 4.80
N ILE A 71 -7.81 8.05 3.98
CA ILE A 71 -6.65 8.82 4.44
C ILE A 71 -7.12 10.27 4.64
N PRO A 72 -7.15 10.80 5.88
CA PRO A 72 -7.58 12.16 6.12
C PRO A 72 -6.62 13.17 5.52
N VAL A 73 -7.11 14.38 5.23
CA VAL A 73 -6.26 15.49 4.81
C VAL A 73 -5.30 15.84 5.94
N GLN A 74 -4.01 15.85 5.64
CA GLN A 74 -2.96 16.15 6.61
C GLN A 74 -1.70 16.69 5.89
N THR A 75 -0.74 17.18 6.67
CA THR A 75 0.55 17.65 6.16
C THR A 75 1.58 16.53 6.24
N TYR A 76 2.34 16.31 5.15
CA TYR A 76 3.36 15.27 5.07
C TYR A 76 4.74 15.87 4.76
N ALA A 77 5.78 15.34 5.42
CA ALA A 77 7.14 15.47 4.92
C ALA A 77 7.31 14.52 3.72
N LYS A 78 7.55 15.08 2.53
CA LYS A 78 7.67 14.31 1.29
C LYS A 78 9.15 14.11 0.95
N PHE A 79 9.53 12.84 0.82
CA PHE A 79 10.83 12.42 0.32
C PHE A 79 10.62 11.73 -1.03
N THR A 80 11.51 11.99 -1.99
CA THR A 80 11.45 11.43 -3.34
C THR A 80 12.82 10.97 -3.79
N SER A 81 12.89 9.83 -4.45
CA SER A 81 14.08 9.35 -5.16
C SER A 81 14.03 9.76 -6.63
N ASP A 82 15.18 9.69 -7.30
CA ASP A 82 15.21 9.65 -8.77
C ASP A 82 14.60 8.33 -9.30
N PRO A 83 14.19 8.27 -10.58
CA PRO A 83 13.70 7.04 -11.19
C PRO A 83 14.82 5.98 -11.30
N ASP A 84 14.69 4.86 -10.58
CA ASP A 84 15.54 3.66 -10.71
C ASP A 84 14.70 2.39 -10.37
N GLN A 85 15.31 1.20 -10.45
CA GLN A 85 14.63 -0.07 -10.23
C GLN A 85 14.26 -0.28 -8.77
N MET A 86 13.04 -0.75 -8.50
CA MET A 86 12.64 -1.24 -7.17
C MET A 86 13.27 -2.63 -6.90
N PRO A 87 13.73 -2.93 -5.67
CA PRO A 87 13.78 -2.04 -4.51
C PRO A 87 15.06 -1.19 -4.43
N LYS A 88 16.01 -1.36 -5.37
CA LYS A 88 17.33 -0.69 -5.37
C LYS A 88 17.23 0.83 -5.15
N VAL A 89 16.31 1.49 -5.85
CA VAL A 89 16.07 2.93 -5.75
C VAL A 89 15.75 3.42 -4.32
N VAL A 90 15.16 2.57 -3.49
CA VAL A 90 14.81 2.89 -2.10
C VAL A 90 15.97 2.61 -1.16
N ILE A 91 16.78 1.59 -1.47
CA ILE A 91 17.95 1.20 -0.66
C ILE A 91 19.08 2.23 -0.81
N ASP A 92 19.23 2.77 -2.02
CA ASP A 92 20.30 3.72 -2.37
C ASP A 92 19.93 5.19 -2.09
N MET A 93 18.73 5.45 -1.55
CA MET A 93 18.20 6.79 -1.24
C MET A 93 18.77 7.35 0.08
#